data_AF-A0A7V4ZFV3-F1
#
_entry.id   AF-A0A7V4ZFV3-F1
#
_cell.length_a   1.000
_cell.length_b   1.000
_cell.length_c   1.000
_cell.angle_alpha   90.00
_cell.angle_beta   90.00
_cell.angle_gamma   90.00
#
_symmetry.space_group_name_H-M   'P 1'
#
loop_
_entity.id
_entity.type
_entity.pdbx_description
1 polymer ?
#
loop_
_entity_poly.entity_id
_entity_poly.type
_entity_poly.pdbx_seq_one_letter_code
_entity_poly.pdbx_strand_id
1 'polypeptide(L)' 'MDTSKPRILVIGAGHGGKAMAADLAIKGFPVRLYNRTYSRIEMIALRGGIDLEFEDGHSEFGPLEMVTSDLGMA' A
#
# COMPACT_ATOMS: atom_id res chain seq x y z
N MET A 1 7.75 -6.74 -8.75
CA MET A 1 6.82 -5.72 -9.27
C MET A 1 7.17 -5.43 -10.72
N ASP A 2 6.16 -5.16 -11.54
CA ASP A 2 6.36 -4.85 -12.96
C ASP A 2 6.78 -3.38 -13.12
N THR A 3 8.05 -3.15 -13.47
CA THR A 3 8.62 -1.81 -13.62
C THR A 3 8.20 -1.12 -14.91
N SER A 4 7.44 -1.79 -15.79
CA SER A 4 6.83 -1.17 -16.97
C SER A 4 5.55 -0.39 -16.65
N LYS A 5 4.96 -0.63 -15.47
CA LYS A 5 3.75 0.07 -15.00
C LYS A 5 4.08 1.39 -14.32
N PRO A 6 3.17 2.39 -14.37
CA PRO A 6 3.37 3.65 -13.66
C PRO A 6 3.48 3.42 -12.15
N ARG A 7 4.40 4.14 -11.51
CA ARG A 7 4.52 4.16 -10.04
C ARG A 7 3.41 4.99 -9.44
N ILE A 8 2.79 4.47 -8.39
CA ILE A 8 1.66 5.10 -7.73
C ILE A 8 2.01 5.36 -6.27
N LEU A 9 1.88 6.61 -5.84
CA LEU A 9 1.93 6.99 -4.44
C LEU A 9 0.50 7.19 -3.92
N VAL A 10 0.11 6.42 -2.92
CA VAL A 10 -1.13 6.64 -2.18
C VAL A 10 -0.83 7.51 -0.96
N ILE A 11 -1.47 8.67 -0.89
CA ILE A 11 -1.31 9.62 0.22
C ILE A 11 -2.49 9.48 1.18
N GLY A 12 -2.20 8.99 2.39
CA GLY A 12 -3.16 8.77 3.46
C GLY A 12 -3.49 7.29 3.67
N ALA A 13 -3.37 6.82 4.92
CA ALA A 13 -3.61 5.43 5.29
C ALA A 13 -4.89 5.24 6.13
N GLY A 14 -5.99 5.88 5.71
CA GLY A 14 -7.34 5.52 6.15
C GLY A 14 -7.79 4.18 5.53
N HIS A 15 -9.03 3.74 5.80
CA HIS A 15 -9.56 2.50 5.23
C HIS A 15 -9.49 2.49 3.69
N GLY A 16 -9.98 3.55 3.03
CA GLY A 16 -9.95 3.65 1.58
C GLY A 16 -8.53 3.71 1.01
N GLY A 17 -7.61 4.44 1.64
CA GLY A 17 -6.21 4.53 1.19
C GLY A 17 -5.47 3.20 1.30
N LYS A 18 -5.66 2.48 2.42
CA LYS A 18 -5.11 1.12 2.60
C LYS A 18 -5.67 0.14 1.57
N ALA A 19 -6.98 0.13 1.38
CA ALA A 19 -7.64 -0.75 0.41
C ALA A 19 -7.15 -0.46 -1.02
N MET A 20 -7.06 0.81 -1.40
CA MET A 20 -6.59 1.19 -2.73
C MET A 20 -5.12 0.85 -2.95
N ALA A 21 -4.26 1.07 -1.96
CA ALA A 21 -2.86 0.70 -2.05
C ALA A 21 -2.69 -0.81 -2.24
N ALA A 22 -3.46 -1.62 -1.50
CA ALA A 22 -3.46 -3.07 -1.64
C ALA A 22 -3.99 -3.53 -3.00
N ASP A 23 -5.14 -3.03 -3.44
CA ASP A 23 -5.77 -3.39 -4.72
C ASP A 23 -4.86 -3.08 -5.93
N LEU A 24 -4.24 -1.91 -5.94
CA LEU A 24 -3.28 -1.53 -6.98
C LEU A 24 -2.03 -2.43 -6.95
N ALA A 25 -1.54 -2.77 -5.76
CA ALA A 25 -0.41 -3.68 -5.60
C ALA A 25 -0.72 -5.10 -6.10
N ILE A 26 -1.91 -5.64 -5.78
CA ILE A 26 -2.40 -6.94 -6.28
C ILE A 26 -2.46 -6.94 -7.81
N LYS A 27 -2.92 -5.82 -8.42
CA LYS A 27 -2.91 -5.60 -9.88
C LYS A 27 -1.49 -5.44 -10.47
N GLY A 28 -0.46 -5.51 -9.65
CA GLY A 28 0.95 -5.54 -10.03
C GLY A 28 1.58 -4.18 -10.25
N PHE A 29 0.93 -3.08 -9.86
CA PHE A 29 1.55 -1.76 -9.91
C PHE A 29 2.63 -1.62 -8.82
N PRO A 30 3.71 -0.87 -9.08
CA PRO A 30 4.63 -0.45 -8.03
C PRO A 30 3.98 0.64 -7.19
N VAL A 31 3.53 0.26 -5.98
CA VAL A 31 2.77 1.12 -5.07
C VAL A 31 3.59 1.49 -3.85
N ARG A 32 3.57 2.78 -3.50
CA ARG A 32 4.06 3.29 -2.23
C ARG A 32 2.91 3.87 -1.41
N LEU A 33 3.00 3.76 -0.10
CA LEU A 33 2.01 4.29 0.83
C LEU A 33 2.66 5.33 1.74
N TYR A 34 2.12 6.54 1.71
CA TYR A 34 2.49 7.60 2.63
C TYR A 34 1.40 7.84 3.67
N ASN A 35 1.80 8.04 4.93
CA ASN A 35 0.92 8.60 5.94
C ASN A 35 1.68 9.55 6.88
N ARG A 36 1.09 10.72 7.19
CA ARG A 36 1.72 11.75 8.03
C ARG A 36 2.23 11.23 9.38
N THR A 37 1.57 10.25 9.97
CA THR A 37 1.97 9.67 11.26
C THR A 37 2.40 8.23 11.06
N TYR A 38 3.71 7.96 11.20
CA TYR A 38 4.30 6.64 10.95
C TYR A 38 3.73 5.53 11.83
N SER A 39 3.52 5.79 13.13
CA SER A 39 2.99 4.77 14.06
C SER A 39 1.61 4.21 13.65
N ARG A 40 0.88 4.89 12.76
CA ARG A 40 -0.40 4.38 12.20
C ARG A 40 -0.22 3.41 11.02
N ILE A 41 0.99 3.34 10.46
CA ILE A 41 1.37 2.51 9.30
C ILE A 41 2.59 1.62 9.57
N GLU A 42 3.16 1.67 10.78
CA GLU A 42 4.35 0.90 11.16
C GLU A 42 4.17 -0.61 10.92
N MET A 43 3.03 -1.17 11.31
CA MET A 43 2.74 -2.58 11.04
C MET A 43 2.64 -2.90 9.55
N ILE A 44 2.15 -1.97 8.73
CA ILE A 44 2.10 -2.16 7.27
C ILE A 44 3.53 -2.14 6.70
N ALA A 45 4.38 -1.23 7.19
CA ALA A 45 5.79 -1.15 6.80
C ALA A 45 6.55 -2.42 7.17
N LEU A 46 6.38 -2.91 8.41
CA LEU A 46 7.00 -4.15 8.88
C LEU A 46 6.55 -5.37 8.09
N ARG A 47 5.27 -5.43 7.72
CA ARG A 47 4.72 -6.51 6.89
C ARG A 47 5.09 -6.39 5.41
N GLY A 48 5.48 -5.20 4.95
CA GLY A 48 5.77 -4.90 3.54
C GLY A 48 4.53 -4.87 2.64
N GLY A 49 3.32 -4.76 3.21
CA GLY A 49 2.08 -4.83 2.45
C GLY A 49 0.83 -4.94 3.30
N ILE A 50 -0.31 -5.15 2.64
CA ILE A 50 -1.65 -5.13 3.24
C ILE A 50 -2.41 -6.37 2.75
N ASP A 51 -3.04 -7.13 3.65
CA ASP A 51 -4.08 -8.08 3.23
C ASP A 51 -5.35 -7.31 2.91
N LEU A 52 -5.88 -7.51 1.71
CA LEU A 52 -7.16 -6.98 1.29
C LEU A 52 -8.18 -8.10 1.32
N GLU A 53 -9.22 -7.94 2.14
CA GLU A 53 -10.40 -8.81 2.17
C GLU A 53 -11.44 -8.27 1.20
N PHE A 54 -12.01 -9.15 0.39
CA PHE A 54 -13.02 -8.83 -0.62
C PHE A 54 -14.41 -9.30 -0.15
N GLU A 55 -15.46 -8.73 -0.76
CA GLU A 55 -16.85 -9.00 -0.34
C GLU A 55 -17.28 -10.46 -0.53
N ASP A 56 -16.64 -11.19 -1.44
CA ASP A 56 -16.89 -12.62 -1.68
C ASP A 56 -16.11 -13.53 -0.71
N GLY A 57 -15.40 -12.95 0.27
CA GLY A 57 -14.72 -13.65 1.36
C GLY A 57 -13.31 -14.15 1.02
N HIS A 58 -12.79 -13.89 -0.18
CA HIS A 58 -11.37 -14.14 -0.43
C HIS A 58 -10.50 -13.01 0.11
N SER A 59 -9.22 -13.29 0.30
CA SER A 59 -8.23 -12.30 0.72
C SER A 59 -6.98 -12.44 -0.12
N GLU A 60 -6.40 -11.31 -0.51
CA GLU A 60 -5.15 -11.27 -1.25
C GLU A 60 -4.17 -10.30 -0.61
N PHE A 61 -2.88 -10.64 -0.67
CA PHE A 61 -1.83 -9.78 -0.14
C PHE A 61 -1.36 -8.79 -1.22
N GLY A 62 -1.50 -7.50 -0.95
CA GLY A 62 -0.97 -6.42 -1.77
C GLY A 62 0.42 -5.98 -1.28
N PRO A 63 1.51 -6.41 -1.93
CA PRO A 63 2.86 -6.00 -1.56
C PRO A 63 3.09 -4.52 -1.89
N LEU A 64 3.68 -3.77 -0.97
CA LEU A 64 4.01 -2.35 -1.17
C LEU A 64 5.52 -2.19 -1.36
N GLU A 65 5.91 -1.34 -2.31
CA GLU A 65 7.32 -1.03 -2.59
C GLU A 65 7.95 -0.24 -1.44
N MET A 66 7.16 0.65 -0.83
CA MET A 66 7.59 1.46 0.31
C MET A 66 6.38 1.91 1.14
N VAL A 67 6.58 2.01 2.44
CA VAL A 67 5.61 2.57 3.39
C VAL A 67 6.36 3.58 4.25
N THR A 68 5.97 4.85 4.21
CA THR A 68 6.75 5.92 4.83
C THR A 68 5.87 7.05 5.38
N SER A 69 6.41 7.81 6.33
CA SER A 69 5.85 9.10 6.76
C SER A 69 6.68 10.29 6.30
N ASP A 70 7.69 10.05 5.45
CA ASP A 70 8.49 11.07 4.80
C ASP A 70 8.09 11.17 3.32
N LEU A 71 7.49 12.30 2.95
CA LEU A 71 7.04 12.53 1.57
C LEU A 71 8.22 12.70 0.60
N GLY A 72 9.40 13.09 1.06
CA GLY A 72 10.60 13.21 0.21
C GLY A 72 11.21 11.85 -0.16
N MET A 73 10.92 10.81 0.64
CA MET A 73 11.31 9.42 0.32
C MET A 73 10.25 8.67 -0.50
N ALA A 74 9.00 9.12 -0.40
CA ALA A 74 7.83 8.50 -1.02
C ALA A 74 7.89 8.50 -2.55
#